data_AF-A0A3M1E5H1-F1
#
_entry.id   AF-A0A3M1E5H1-F1
#
_cell.length_a   1.000
_cell.length_b   1.000
_cell.length_c   1.000
_cell.angle_alpha   90.00
_cell.angle_beta   90.00
_cell.angle_gamma   90.00
#
_symmetry.space_group_name_H-M   'P 1'
#
loop_
_entity.id
_entity.type
_entity.pdbx_description
1 polymer ?
#
loop_
_entity_poly.entity_id
_entity_poly.type
_entity_poly.pdbx_seq_one_letter_code
_entity_poly.pdbx_strand_id
1 'polypeptide(L)' 'MFDEFDEDEWIEDEGDDEEDVLACPRCGREVHEDTQQCPYCGDWIIPIDPRDRPRRTIWIVAVVLVIAGLLLAVIL' A
#
# COMPACT_ATOMS: atom_id res chain seq x y z
N MET A 1 -0.35 -15.47 -56.59
CA MET A 1 0.87 -15.14 -55.84
C MET A 1 0.34 -14.50 -54.58
N PHE A 2 0.03 -15.37 -53.62
CA PHE A 2 -0.74 -15.08 -52.42
C PHE A 2 0.21 -14.67 -51.31
N ASP A 3 -0.24 -13.70 -50.54
CA ASP A 3 0.48 -12.93 -49.54
C ASP A 3 1.16 -13.81 -48.49
N GLU A 4 2.47 -13.59 -48.30
CA GLU A 4 3.27 -14.10 -47.18
C GLU A 4 2.96 -13.22 -45.97
N PHE A 5 1.81 -13.46 -45.35
CA PHE A 5 1.51 -13.00 -44.00
C PHE A 5 1.98 -14.09 -43.04
N ASP A 6 3.27 -14.04 -42.68
CA ASP A 6 3.85 -14.89 -41.66
C ASP A 6 4.26 -14.04 -40.45
N GLU A 7 3.72 -14.46 -39.30
CA GLU A 7 4.41 -14.65 -38.01
C GLU A 7 4.26 -13.67 -36.85
N ASP A 8 3.66 -12.49 -36.99
CA ASP A 8 3.34 -11.65 -35.81
C ASP A 8 1.89 -11.91 -35.33
N GLU A 9 1.63 -13.17 -35.00
CA GLU A 9 0.50 -13.59 -34.17
C GLU A 9 0.78 -13.05 -32.76
N TRP A 10 0.39 -11.79 -32.52
CA TRP A 10 0.41 -11.15 -31.21
C TRP A 10 -0.47 -11.97 -30.26
N ILE A 11 0.14 -12.93 -29.58
CA ILE A 11 -0.39 -13.46 -28.32
C ILE A 11 -0.23 -12.29 -27.35
N GLU A 12 -1.27 -11.47 -27.26
CA GLU A 12 -1.46 -10.56 -26.13
C GLU A 12 -1.54 -11.46 -24.90
N ASP A 13 -0.41 -11.54 -24.20
CA ASP A 13 -0.26 -12.07 -22.86
C ASP A 13 -1.49 -11.63 -22.04
N GLU A 14 -2.39 -12.57 -21.77
CA GLU A 14 -3.52 -12.41 -20.86
C GLU A 14 -2.90 -12.11 -19.50
N GLY A 15 -2.70 -10.81 -19.25
CA GLY A 15 -2.17 -10.29 -18.02
C GLY A 15 -3.00 -10.83 -16.88
N ASP A 16 -2.34 -11.67 -16.08
CA ASP A 16 -2.71 -12.18 -14.78
C ASP A 16 -3.69 -11.21 -14.13
N ASP A 17 -4.96 -11.62 -14.10
CA ASP A 17 -5.98 -11.07 -13.23
C ASP A 17 -5.59 -11.40 -11.79
N GLU A 18 -4.54 -10.70 -11.33
CA GLU A 18 -4.08 -10.60 -9.96
C GLU A 18 -5.24 -10.03 -9.14
N GLU A 19 -6.25 -10.87 -8.84
CA GLU A 19 -7.27 -10.52 -7.85
C GLU A 19 -6.50 -10.11 -6.59
N ASP A 20 -6.57 -8.82 -6.23
CA ASP A 20 -5.86 -8.28 -5.08
C ASP A 20 -6.33 -9.00 -3.79
N VAL A 21 -5.62 -10.07 -3.43
CA VAL A 21 -5.89 -10.92 -2.29
C VAL A 21 -4.79 -10.75 -1.24
N LEU A 22 -5.20 -10.65 0.01
CA LEU A 22 -4.32 -10.55 1.17
C LEU A 22 -4.59 -11.68 2.16
N ALA A 23 -3.56 -12.06 2.92
CA ALA A 23 -3.70 -13.08 3.94
C ALA A 23 -4.31 -12.48 5.22
N CYS A 24 -5.39 -13.09 5.72
CA CYS A 24 -6.01 -12.69 6.98
C CYS A 24 -4.98 -12.81 8.14
N PRO A 25 -4.71 -11.75 8.91
CA PRO A 25 -3.69 -11.77 9.96
C PRO A 25 -4.00 -12.72 11.13
N ARG A 26 -5.27 -13.13 11.28
CA ARG A 26 -5.68 -14.07 12.32
C ARG A 26 -5.64 -15.53 11.88
N CYS A 27 -6.18 -15.85 10.71
CA CYS A 27 -6.34 -17.25 10.28
C CYS A 27 -5.42 -17.66 9.11
N GLY A 28 -4.73 -16.70 8.50
CA GLY A 28 -3.78 -16.94 7.41
C GLY A 28 -4.40 -17.25 6.05
N ARG A 29 -5.74 -17.23 5.92
CA ARG A 29 -6.41 -17.47 4.64
C ARG A 29 -6.43 -16.23 3.77
N GLU A 30 -6.27 -16.47 2.47
CA GLU A 30 -6.40 -15.45 1.43
C GLU A 30 -7.83 -14.96 1.35
N VAL A 31 -7.97 -13.65 1.30
CA VAL A 31 -9.23 -12.91 1.26
C VAL A 31 -9.03 -11.68 0.41
N HIS A 32 -10.07 -11.23 -0.30
CA HIS A 32 -9.99 -10.00 -1.09
C HIS A 32 -9.61 -8.81 -0.22
N GLU A 33 -8.80 -7.91 -0.76
CA GLU A 33 -8.32 -6.76 -0.01
C GLU A 33 -9.42 -5.80 0.46
N ASP A 34 -10.51 -5.73 -0.30
CA ASP A 34 -11.67 -4.91 0.00
C ASP A 34 -12.54 -5.50 1.13
N THR A 35 -12.25 -6.71 1.60
CA THR A 35 -13.08 -7.35 2.63
C THR A 35 -12.77 -6.79 4.02
N GLN A 36 -13.75 -6.15 4.64
CA GLN A 36 -13.62 -5.63 6.00
C GLN A 36 -13.59 -6.74 7.07
N GLN A 37 -14.23 -7.88 6.79
CA GLN A 37 -14.34 -9.00 7.71
C GLN A 37 -14.02 -10.31 6.99
N CYS A 38 -13.12 -11.09 7.56
CA CYS A 38 -12.71 -12.37 6.99
C CYS A 38 -13.89 -13.36 7.00
N PRO A 39 -14.34 -13.88 5.85
CA PRO A 39 -15.48 -14.82 5.75
C PRO A 39 -15.16 -16.19 6.37
N TYR A 40 -13.87 -16.51 6.55
CA TYR A 40 -13.45 -17.81 7.06
C TYR A 40 -13.36 -17.89 8.59
N CYS A 41 -13.16 -16.77 9.27
CA CYS A 41 -12.95 -16.75 10.72
C CYS A 41 -13.78 -15.70 11.46
N GLY A 42 -14.37 -14.73 10.76
CA GLY A 42 -15.19 -13.68 11.33
C GLY A 42 -14.41 -12.51 11.95
N ASP A 43 -13.08 -12.52 11.91
CA ASP A 43 -12.27 -11.40 12.40
C ASP A 43 -12.21 -10.25 11.39
N TRP A 44 -12.08 -9.03 11.93
CA TRP A 44 -11.97 -7.80 11.15
C TRP A 44 -10.56 -7.63 10.58
N ILE A 45 -10.47 -7.27 9.31
CA ILE A 45 -9.20 -7.01 8.64
C ILE A 45 -8.86 -5.54 8.84
N ILE A 46 -7.84 -5.29 9.66
CA ILE A 46 -7.26 -3.98 9.86
C ILE A 46 -6.05 -3.88 8.94
N PRO A 47 -6.09 -3.05 7.87
CA PRO A 47 -4.92 -2.82 7.04
C PRO A 47 -3.85 -2.15 7.89
N ILE A 48 -2.80 -2.90 8.20
CA ILE A 48 -1.62 -2.35 8.87
C ILE A 48 -0.78 -1.76 7.74
N ASP A 49 -1.01 -0.49 7.39
CA ASP A 49 -0.18 0.24 6.44
C ASP A 49 1.28 0.22 6.94
N PRO A 50 2.17 -0.59 6.35
CA PRO A 50 3.56 -0.65 6.79
C PRO A 50 4.37 0.55 6.26
N ARG A 51 3.73 1.44 5.48
CA ARG A 51 4.36 2.53 4.73
C ARG A 51 4.22 3.92 5.37
N ASP A 52 3.75 4.03 6.62
CA ASP A 52 3.48 5.35 7.21
C ASP A 52 4.58 5.90 8.14
N ARG A 53 5.87 5.73 7.79
CA ARG A 53 7.02 6.54 8.30
C ARG A 53 8.14 6.62 7.24
N PRO A 54 8.66 7.81 6.86
CA PRO A 54 9.33 8.76 7.77
C PRO A 54 9.02 10.27 7.55
N ARG A 55 7.95 10.64 6.82
CA ARG A 55 7.56 12.05 6.64
C ARG A 55 7.06 12.72 7.93
N ARG A 56 6.48 11.93 8.85
CA ARG A 56 5.90 12.42 10.11
C ARG A 56 6.95 12.83 11.13
N THR A 57 8.10 12.14 11.17
CA THR A 57 9.17 12.42 12.15
C THR A 57 9.91 13.71 11.82
N ILE A 58 10.15 13.98 10.53
CA ILE A 58 10.78 15.23 10.08
C ILE A 58 9.92 16.44 10.48
N TRP A 59 8.61 16.34 10.28
CA TRP A 59 7.67 17.41 10.66
C TRP A 59 7.64 17.66 12.17
N ILE A 60 7.69 16.60 12.99
CA ILE A 60 7.74 16.74 14.45
C ILE A 60 9.03 17.45 14.89
N VAL A 61 10.18 17.08 14.33
CA VAL A 61 11.47 17.73 14.65
C VAL A 61 11.44 19.20 14.25
N ALA A 62 10.90 19.53 13.07
CA ALA A 62 10.77 20.92 12.62
C ALA A 62 9.90 21.75 13.59
N VAL A 63 8.75 21.23 14.01
CA VAL A 63 7.87 21.89 14.98
C VAL A 63 8.58 22.12 16.32
N VAL A 64 9.30 21.11 16.83
CA VAL A 64 10.04 21.23 18.10
C VAL A 64 11.12 22.30 18.01
N LEU A 65 11.88 22.37 16.91
CA LEU A 65 12.91 23.39 16.72
C LEU A 65 12.34 24.80 16.65
N VAL A 66 11.21 24.98 15.96
CA VAL A 66 10.52 26.29 15.88
C VAL A 66 10.05 26.73 17.27
N ILE A 67 9.41 25.82 18.04
CA ILE A 67 8.95 26.13 19.40
C ILE A 67 10.14 26.48 20.30
N ALA A 68 11.22 25.70 20.25
CA ALA A 68 12.42 25.97 21.04
C ALA A 68 13.03 27.34 20.71
N GLY A 69 13.09 27.71 19.42
CA GLY A 69 13.56 29.03 18.99
C GLY A 69 12.68 30.19 19.50
N LEU A 70 11.35 30.03 19.45
CA LEU A 70 10.42 31.03 19.99
C LEU A 70 10.57 31.19 21.50
N LEU A 71 10.71 30.10 22.25
CA LEU A 71 10.91 30.15 23.69
C LEU A 71 12.23 30.85 24.06
N LEU A 72 13.32 30.54 23.36
CA LEU A 72 14.61 31.23 23.56
C LEU A 72 14.52 32.72 23.24
N ALA A 73 13.79 33.11 22.20
CA ALA A 73 13.59 34.51 21.83
C ALA A 73 12.73 35.30 22.84
N VAL A 74 11.83 34.63 23.57
CA VAL A 74 10.99 35.27 24.61
C VAL A 74 11.75 35.41 25.94
N ILE A 75 12.74 34.56 26.19
CA ILE A 75 13.53 34.54 27.44
C ILE A 75 14.71 35.52 27.40
N LEU A 76 15.20 35.87 26.19
CA LEU A 76 16.30 36.81 25.96
C LEU A 76 15.81 38.27 25.89
#